data_AF-A0A7C3PYD6-F1
#
_entry.id   AF-A0A7C3PYD6-F1
#
_cell.length_a   1.000
_cell.length_b   1.000
_cell.length_c   1.000
_cell.angle_alpha   90.00
_cell.angle_beta   90.00
_cell.angle_gamma   90.00
#
_symmetry.space_group_name_H-M   'P 1'
#
loop_
_entity.id
_entity.type
_entity.pdbx_description
1 polymer ?
#
loop_
_entity_poly.entity_id
_entity_poly.type
_entity_poly.pdbx_seq_one_letter_code
_entity_poly.pdbx_strand_id
1 'polypeptide(L)'
;MENKGVLTKVLAVAGAILVWFPILAPILLTAVLFIQRQVFRFDYLMPAELGLFAFGGGILLLVAAFRAHSHWKLIAWGLGIAVVMIIGAQALAEITGLADGSVGIGGWQWMLVIGGLVAYILAIVAVGIGGILLLRDLFKPHQLSPLTR
;
A
#
# COMPACT_ATOMS: atom_id res chain seq x y z
N MET A 1 -8.22 23.71 -20.20
CA MET A 1 -8.29 22.23 -20.09
C MET A 1 -6.92 21.58 -19.81
N GLU A 2 -5.88 22.39 -19.56
CA GLU A 2 -4.48 21.96 -19.33
C GLU A 2 -4.23 21.35 -17.93
N ASN A 3 -4.88 21.88 -16.89
CA ASN A 3 -4.66 21.44 -15.50
C ASN A 3 -5.12 20.02 -15.19
N LYS A 4 -5.97 19.41 -16.03
CA LYS A 4 -6.51 18.06 -15.76
C LYS A 4 -5.42 17.00 -15.79
N GLY A 5 -4.42 17.13 -16.67
CA GLY A 5 -3.29 16.22 -16.77
C GLY A 5 -2.27 16.41 -15.64
N VAL A 6 -1.98 17.67 -15.29
CA VAL A 6 -1.05 18.01 -14.18
C VAL A 6 -1.59 17.49 -12.85
N LEU A 7 -2.88 17.73 -12.55
CA LEU A 7 -3.51 17.24 -11.33
C LEU A 7 -3.44 15.72 -11.21
N THR A 8 -3.75 14.98 -12.29
CA THR A 8 -3.68 13.51 -12.28
C THR A 8 -2.25 13.00 -12.04
N LYS A 9 -1.22 13.68 -12.58
CA LYS A 9 0.19 13.35 -12.32
C LYS A 9 0.58 13.60 -10.86
N VAL A 10 0.20 14.76 -10.31
CA VAL A 10 0.48 15.09 -8.90
C VAL A 10 -0.19 14.07 -7.96
N LEU A 11 -1.46 13.74 -8.19
CA LEU A 11 -2.17 12.72 -7.43
C LEU A 11 -1.50 11.34 -7.53
N ALA A 12 -1.07 10.94 -8.73
CA ALA A 12 -0.39 9.67 -8.93
C ALA A 12 0.97 9.62 -8.20
N VAL A 13 1.77 10.69 -8.25
CA VAL A 13 3.07 10.76 -7.58
C VAL A 13 2.89 10.76 -6.06
N ALA A 14 2.04 11.64 -5.54
CA ALA A 14 1.76 11.72 -4.11
C ALA A 14 1.19 10.39 -3.58
N GLY A 15 0.24 9.80 -4.30
CA GLY A 15 -0.35 8.51 -3.96
C GLY A 15 0.68 7.38 -3.94
N ALA A 16 1.56 7.31 -4.94
CA ALA A 16 2.62 6.30 -4.99
C ALA A 16 3.59 6.43 -3.81
N ILE A 17 4.05 7.65 -3.49
CA ILE A 17 4.94 7.91 -2.35
C ILE A 17 4.27 7.45 -1.04
N LEU A 18 3.02 7.84 -0.83
CA LEU A 18 2.27 7.52 0.39
C LEU A 18 2.01 6.02 0.56
N VAL A 19 1.76 5.29 -0.52
CA VAL A 19 1.57 3.82 -0.48
C VAL A 19 2.86 3.08 -0.20
N TRP A 20 3.99 3.54 -0.75
CA TRP A 20 5.30 2.91 -0.51
C TRP A 20 5.88 3.23 0.87
N PHE A 21 5.54 4.37 1.44
CA PHE A 21 6.00 4.78 2.77
C PHE A 21 5.83 3.72 3.87
N PRO A 22 4.64 3.14 4.13
CA PRO A 22 4.43 2.12 5.16
C PRO A 22 5.21 0.82 4.91
N ILE A 23 5.54 0.51 3.65
CA ILE A 23 6.35 -0.67 3.28
C ILE A 23 7.84 -0.42 3.53
N LEU A 24 8.31 0.79 3.20
CA LEU A 24 9.72 1.16 3.34
C LEU A 24 10.08 1.56 4.77
N ALA A 25 9.15 2.13 5.53
CA ALA A 25 9.35 2.60 6.90
C ALA A 25 10.02 1.56 7.82
N PRO A 26 9.53 0.31 7.95
CA PRO A 26 10.16 -0.67 8.83
C PRO A 26 11.58 -1.03 8.38
N ILE A 27 11.86 -1.08 7.07
CA ILE A 27 13.19 -1.36 6.52
C ILE A 27 14.15 -0.20 6.85
N LEU A 28 13.74 1.03 6.57
CA LEU A 28 14.55 2.23 6.78
C LEU A 28 14.81 2.47 8.26
N LEU A 29 13.80 2.33 9.12
CA LEU A 29 13.95 2.49 10.57
C LEU A 29 14.87 1.41 11.15
N THR A 30 14.73 0.15 10.69
CA THR A 30 15.64 -0.92 11.10
C THR A 30 17.08 -0.58 10.72
N ALA A 31 17.33 -0.11 9.50
CA ALA A 31 18.66 0.26 9.05
C ALA A 31 19.26 1.42 9.87
N VAL A 32 18.46 2.46 10.15
CA VAL A 32 18.90 3.60 10.96
C VAL A 32 19.22 3.18 12.40
N LEU A 33 18.35 2.39 13.04
CA LEU A 33 18.55 1.90 14.40
C LEU A 33 19.75 0.95 14.49
N PHE A 34 19.97 0.14 13.45
CA PHE A 34 21.14 -0.72 13.36
C PHE A 34 22.43 0.10 13.31
N ILE A 35 22.50 1.12 12.45
CA ILE A 35 23.69 1.97 12.32
C ILE A 35 23.94 2.77 13.60
N GLN A 36 22.91 3.40 14.16
CA GLN A 36 23.05 4.32 15.29
C GLN A 36 23.20 3.63 16.64
N ARG A 37 22.51 2.50 16.84
CA ARG A 37 22.37 1.86 18.15
C ARG A 37 22.89 0.43 18.19
N GLN A 38 23.34 -0.13 17.06
CA GLN A 38 23.73 -1.54 16.92
C GLN A 38 22.62 -2.51 17.35
N VAL A 39 21.35 -2.06 17.28
CA VAL A 39 20.17 -2.86 17.61
C VAL A 39 19.43 -3.17 16.32
N PHE A 40 19.36 -4.45 15.98
CA PHE A 40 18.49 -4.93 14.91
C PHE A 40 17.08 -5.18 15.47
N ARG A 41 16.14 -4.28 15.14
CA ARG A 41 14.73 -4.43 15.52
C ARG A 41 13.85 -4.14 14.32
N PHE A 42 13.35 -5.19 13.70
CA PHE A 42 12.39 -5.11 12.61
C PHE A 42 10.97 -5.10 13.14
N ASP A 43 10.26 -4.00 12.93
CA ASP A 43 8.87 -3.88 13.31
C ASP A 43 7.96 -4.30 12.15
N TYR A 44 7.50 -5.55 12.19
CA TYR A 44 6.64 -6.10 11.15
C TYR A 44 5.16 -5.66 11.28
N LEU A 45 4.77 -5.02 12.39
CA LEU A 45 3.42 -4.49 12.60
C LEU A 45 3.27 -3.06 12.07
N MET A 46 4.38 -2.33 11.98
CA MET A 46 4.43 -0.94 11.50
C MET A 46 3.69 -0.67 10.16
N PRO A 47 3.69 -1.55 9.14
CA PRO A 47 2.88 -1.33 7.93
C PRO A 47 1.39 -1.18 8.23
N ALA A 48 0.85 -1.92 9.20
CA ALA A 48 -0.53 -1.81 9.64
C ALA A 48 -0.78 -0.52 10.44
N GLU A 49 0.16 -0.13 11.30
CA GLU A 49 0.09 1.14 12.06
C GLU A 49 0.07 2.37 11.14
N LEU A 50 0.86 2.31 10.07
CA LEU A 50 0.93 3.32 9.02
C LEU A 50 -0.16 3.14 7.96
N GLY A 51 -1.17 2.33 8.23
CA GLY A 51 -2.25 2.01 7.29
C GLY A 51 -2.99 3.25 6.77
N LEU A 52 -3.08 4.33 7.57
CA LEU A 52 -3.65 5.61 7.10
C LEU A 52 -2.92 6.17 5.88
N PHE A 53 -1.59 6.06 5.83
CA PHE A 53 -0.79 6.49 4.68
C PHE A 53 -1.00 5.56 3.50
N ALA A 54 -1.08 4.24 3.75
CA ALA A 54 -1.36 3.24 2.72
C ALA A 54 -2.72 3.48 2.04
N PHE A 55 -3.78 3.65 2.83
CA PHE A 55 -5.13 3.87 2.34
C PHE A 55 -5.31 5.27 1.74
N GLY A 56 -4.76 6.31 2.39
CA GLY A 56 -4.78 7.67 1.86
C GLY A 56 -4.07 7.75 0.50
N GLY A 57 -2.86 7.18 0.40
CA GLY A 57 -2.12 7.09 -0.86
C GLY A 57 -2.84 6.27 -1.91
N GLY A 58 -3.43 5.13 -1.52
CA GLY A 58 -4.18 4.28 -2.42
C GLY A 58 -5.44 4.96 -2.98
N ILE A 59 -6.16 5.73 -2.16
CA ILE A 59 -7.31 6.53 -2.62
C ILE A 59 -6.86 7.57 -3.65
N LEU A 60 -5.74 8.27 -3.42
CA LEU A 60 -5.18 9.21 -4.39
C LEU A 60 -4.81 8.52 -5.71
N LEU A 61 -4.19 7.33 -5.64
CA LEU A 61 -3.90 6.51 -6.81
C LEU A 61 -5.18 6.07 -7.53
N LEU A 62 -6.22 5.68 -6.80
CA LEU A 62 -7.48 5.25 -7.38
C LEU A 62 -8.19 6.39 -8.11
N VAL A 63 -8.21 7.59 -7.52
CA VAL A 63 -8.73 8.80 -8.18
C VAL A 63 -7.92 9.12 -9.44
N ALA A 64 -6.60 9.06 -9.37
CA ALA A 64 -5.73 9.29 -10.53
C ALA A 64 -5.95 8.23 -11.63
N ALA A 65 -6.04 6.96 -11.26
CA ALA A 65 -6.27 5.83 -12.15
C ALA A 65 -7.62 5.89 -12.85
N PHE A 66 -8.67 6.29 -12.12
CA PHE A 66 -10.01 6.46 -12.67
C PHE A 66 -10.03 7.63 -13.67
N ARG A 67 -9.39 8.75 -13.34
CA ARG A 67 -9.25 9.90 -14.26
C ARG A 67 -8.45 9.57 -15.52
N ALA A 68 -7.46 8.68 -15.41
CA ALA A 68 -6.62 8.24 -16.52
C ALA A 68 -7.17 7.01 -17.25
N HIS A 69 -8.27 6.42 -16.77
CA HIS A 69 -8.80 5.12 -17.22
C HIS A 69 -7.74 4.00 -17.31
N SER A 70 -6.70 4.06 -16.47
CA SER A 70 -5.54 3.17 -16.52
C SER A 70 -5.30 2.49 -15.18
N HIS A 71 -5.10 1.17 -15.18
CA HIS A 71 -4.74 0.35 -14.00
C HIS A 71 -5.67 0.42 -12.76
N TRP A 72 -6.85 1.06 -12.88
CA TRP A 72 -7.77 1.25 -11.75
C TRP A 72 -8.29 -0.06 -11.15
N LYS A 73 -8.47 -1.12 -11.95
CA LYS A 73 -8.91 -2.43 -11.46
C LYS A 73 -7.91 -3.05 -10.48
N LEU A 74 -6.63 -2.97 -10.80
CA LEU A 74 -5.56 -3.51 -9.96
C LEU A 74 -5.49 -2.73 -8.65
N ILE A 75 -5.54 -1.39 -8.71
CA ILE A 75 -5.53 -0.52 -7.53
C ILE A 75 -6.78 -0.75 -6.67
N ALA A 76 -7.97 -0.84 -7.28
CA ALA A 76 -9.24 -1.04 -6.57
C ALA A 76 -9.31 -2.41 -5.89
N TRP A 77 -8.98 -3.49 -6.60
CA TRP A 77 -8.96 -4.84 -6.01
C TRP A 77 -7.89 -4.95 -4.93
N GLY A 78 -6.69 -4.40 -5.15
CA GLY A 78 -5.64 -4.37 -4.14
C GLY A 78 -6.08 -3.64 -2.87
N LEU A 79 -6.72 -2.48 -3.00
CA LEU A 79 -7.29 -1.75 -1.86
C LEU A 79 -8.39 -2.53 -1.15
N GLY A 80 -9.33 -3.12 -1.90
CA GLY A 80 -10.42 -3.91 -1.33
C GLY A 80 -9.90 -5.11 -0.53
N ILE A 81 -8.93 -5.85 -1.08
CA ILE A 81 -8.28 -6.96 -0.38
C ILE A 81 -7.56 -6.44 0.87
N ALA A 82 -6.81 -5.35 0.77
CA ALA A 82 -6.11 -4.77 1.92
C ALA A 82 -7.07 -4.41 3.06
N VAL A 83 -8.21 -3.77 2.76
CA VAL A 83 -9.25 -3.45 3.76
C VAL A 83 -9.80 -4.71 4.42
N VAL A 84 -10.19 -5.70 3.62
CA VAL A 84 -10.74 -6.96 4.15
C VAL A 84 -9.74 -7.69 5.04
N MET A 85 -8.48 -7.74 4.62
CA MET A 85 -7.43 -8.44 5.37
C MET A 85 -7.10 -7.75 6.68
N ILE A 86 -7.00 -6.42 6.72
CA ILE A 86 -6.63 -5.73 7.97
C ILE A 86 -7.79 -5.73 8.97
N ILE A 87 -9.02 -5.46 8.53
CA ILE A 87 -10.21 -5.49 9.40
C ILE A 87 -10.45 -6.93 9.87
N GLY A 88 -10.31 -7.91 8.98
CA GLY A 88 -10.45 -9.32 9.32
C GLY A 88 -9.40 -9.77 10.34
N ALA A 89 -8.13 -9.39 10.17
CA ALA A 89 -7.07 -9.72 11.11
C ALA A 89 -7.30 -9.08 12.50
N GLN A 90 -7.75 -7.82 12.55
CA GLN A 90 -8.07 -7.15 13.82
C GLN A 90 -9.28 -7.78 14.51
N ALA A 91 -10.38 -7.99 13.79
CA ALA A 91 -11.57 -8.63 14.34
C ALA A 91 -11.27 -10.04 14.84
N LEU A 92 -10.48 -10.82 14.10
CA LEU A 92 -10.02 -12.14 14.54
C LEU A 92 -9.20 -12.06 15.82
N ALA A 93 -8.26 -11.12 15.92
CA ALA A 93 -7.44 -10.94 17.12
C ALA A 93 -8.29 -10.59 18.35
N GLU A 94 -9.31 -9.75 18.18
CA GLU A 94 -10.25 -9.36 19.24
C GLU A 94 -11.13 -10.54 19.70
N ILE A 95 -11.82 -11.22 18.77
CA ILE A 95 -12.78 -12.28 19.14
C ILE A 95 -12.11 -13.56 19.64
N THR A 96 -10.86 -13.81 19.24
CA THR A 96 -10.12 -15.01 19.65
C THR A 96 -9.40 -14.84 20.99
N GLY A 97 -9.41 -13.65 21.58
CA GLY A 97 -8.66 -13.38 22.80
C GLY A 97 -7.14 -13.29 22.57
N LEU A 98 -6.72 -13.07 21.31
CA LEU A 98 -5.32 -12.77 21.01
C LEU A 98 -4.94 -11.35 21.45
N ALA A 99 -5.91 -10.42 21.38
CA ALA A 99 -5.71 -9.01 21.70
C ALA A 99 -5.63 -8.75 23.21
N ASP A 100 -6.34 -9.51 24.05
CA ASP A 100 -6.32 -9.41 25.51
C ASP A 100 -5.29 -10.34 26.17
N GLY A 101 -4.63 -11.19 25.37
CA GLY A 101 -3.60 -12.14 25.83
C GLY A 101 -4.16 -13.40 26.49
N SER A 102 -5.47 -13.64 26.42
CA SER A 102 -6.08 -14.87 26.93
C SER A 102 -5.66 -16.11 26.11
N VAL A 103 -5.26 -15.91 24.84
CA VAL A 103 -4.64 -16.93 24.00
C VAL A 103 -3.16 -16.62 23.78
N GLY A 104 -2.31 -17.60 24.09
CA GLY A 104 -0.86 -17.50 23.94
C GLY A 104 -0.40 -17.39 22.48
N ILE A 105 0.75 -16.75 22.29
CA ILE A 105 1.42 -16.63 20.99
C ILE A 105 1.79 -18.02 20.46
N GLY A 106 1.54 -18.28 19.17
CA GLY A 106 1.92 -19.52 18.49
C GLY A 106 0.77 -20.48 18.12
N GLY A 107 -0.48 -20.15 18.50
CA GLY A 107 -1.67 -20.89 18.07
C GLY A 107 -2.08 -20.64 16.61
N TRP A 108 -3.06 -21.40 16.11
CA TRP A 108 -3.62 -21.23 14.76
C TRP A 108 -4.25 -19.84 14.57
N GLN A 109 -4.80 -19.25 15.63
CA GLN A 109 -5.36 -17.90 15.63
C GLN A 109 -4.28 -16.86 15.31
N TRP A 110 -3.11 -16.99 15.95
CA TRP A 110 -1.95 -16.14 15.68
C TRP A 110 -1.48 -16.31 14.23
N MET A 111 -1.42 -17.55 13.72
CA MET A 111 -1.07 -17.81 12.31
C MET A 111 -2.05 -17.13 11.33
N LEU A 112 -3.35 -17.13 11.62
CA LEU A 112 -4.34 -16.46 10.78
C LEU A 112 -4.18 -14.94 10.80
N VAL A 113 -3.94 -14.34 11.97
CA VAL A 113 -3.70 -12.89 12.09
C VAL A 113 -2.44 -12.48 11.32
N ILE A 114 -1.34 -13.22 11.49
CA ILE A 114 -0.10 -12.97 10.76
C ILE A 114 -0.28 -13.22 9.26
N GLY A 115 -0.99 -14.28 8.86
CA GLY A 115 -1.32 -14.56 7.47
C GLY A 115 -2.13 -13.43 6.83
N GLY A 116 -3.12 -12.89 7.56
CA GLY A 116 -3.89 -11.72 7.15
C GLY A 116 -3.03 -10.46 7.02
N LEU A 117 -2.10 -10.23 7.95
CA LEU A 117 -1.13 -9.13 7.86
C LEU A 117 -0.21 -9.26 6.63
N VAL A 118 0.29 -10.46 6.33
CA VAL A 118 1.09 -10.72 5.13
C VAL A 118 0.26 -10.47 3.87
N ALA A 119 -0.99 -10.97 3.82
CA ALA A 119 -1.89 -10.74 2.71
C ALA A 119 -2.21 -9.25 2.51
N TYR A 120 -2.41 -8.50 3.61
CA TYR A 120 -2.53 -7.05 3.60
C TYR A 120 -1.30 -6.37 2.98
N ILE A 121 -0.10 -6.72 3.45
CA ILE A 121 1.16 -6.15 2.93
C ILE A 121 1.29 -6.43 1.43
N LEU A 122 1.06 -7.66 0.99
CA LEU A 122 1.11 -8.03 -0.43
C LEU A 122 0.09 -7.25 -1.26
N ALA A 123 -1.12 -7.03 -0.74
CA ALA A 123 -2.13 -6.23 -1.40
C ALA A 123 -1.70 -4.76 -1.52
N ILE A 124 -1.11 -4.17 -0.48
CA ILE A 124 -0.55 -2.81 -0.52
C ILE A 124 0.62 -2.72 -1.52
N VAL A 125 1.50 -3.71 -1.58
CA VAL A 125 2.57 -3.79 -2.58
C VAL A 125 1.98 -3.85 -3.99
N ALA A 126 0.92 -4.63 -4.22
CA ALA A 126 0.22 -4.67 -5.50
C ALA A 126 -0.35 -3.28 -5.87
N VAL A 127 -0.97 -2.57 -4.92
CA VAL A 127 -1.43 -1.18 -5.13
C VAL A 127 -0.27 -0.26 -5.48
N GLY A 128 0.87 -0.38 -4.80
CA GLY A 128 2.09 0.39 -5.08
C GLY A 128 2.65 0.13 -6.48
N ILE A 129 2.68 -1.13 -6.92
CA ILE A 129 3.04 -1.53 -8.29
C ILE A 129 2.05 -0.93 -9.29
N GLY A 130 0.75 -1.00 -9.00
CA GLY A 130 -0.30 -0.35 -9.80
C GLY A 130 -0.06 1.16 -9.97
N GLY A 131 0.35 1.84 -8.90
CA GLY A 131 0.74 3.24 -8.93
C GLY A 131 1.95 3.51 -9.84
N ILE A 132 2.98 2.67 -9.80
CA ILE A 132 4.15 2.80 -10.68
C ILE A 132 3.76 2.58 -12.15
N LEU A 133 2.92 1.58 -12.44
CA LEU A 133 2.42 1.33 -13.80
C LEU A 133 1.58 2.49 -14.32
N LEU A 134 0.71 3.05 -13.47
CA LEU A 134 -0.05 4.25 -13.77
C LEU A 134 0.86 5.44 -14.07
N LEU A 135 1.88 5.69 -13.24
CA LEU A 135 2.86 6.75 -13.47
C LEU A 135 3.57 6.54 -14.82
N ARG A 136 4.06 5.34 -15.10
CA ARG A 136 4.69 5.03 -16.39
C ARG A 136 3.79 5.40 -17.55
N ASP A 137 2.51 5.05 -17.50
CA ASP A 137 1.59 5.34 -18.60
C ASP A 137 1.21 6.84 -18.69
N LEU A 138 1.16 7.56 -17.56
CA LEU A 138 0.95 9.01 -17.54
C LEU A 138 2.15 9.82 -18.04
N PHE A 139 3.37 9.28 -17.92
CA PHE A 139 4.62 9.92 -18.33
C PHE A 139 5.18 9.39 -19.66
N LYS A 140 4.57 8.34 -20.24
CA LYS A 140 4.89 7.94 -21.62
C LYS A 140 4.67 9.14 -22.54
N PRO A 141 5.68 9.52 -23.36
CA PRO A 141 5.47 10.49 -24.41
C PRO A 141 4.29 10.03 -25.26
N HIS A 142 3.33 10.92 -25.55
CA HIS A 142 2.46 10.70 -26.69
C HIS A 142 3.40 10.44 -27.86
N GLN A 143 3.36 9.22 -28.42
CA GLN A 143 3.87 9.06 -29.78
C GLN A 143 3.04 10.03 -30.59
N LEU A 144 3.65 11.17 -30.95
CA LEU A 144 3.18 12.01 -32.02
C LEU A 144 3.08 11.06 -33.22
N SER A 145 1.88 10.55 -33.51
CA SER A 145 1.62 10.10 -34.86
C SER A 145 1.86 11.31 -35.73
N PRO A 146 2.85 11.29 -36.64
CA PRO A 146 3.00 12.35 -37.62
C PRO A 146 1.67 12.51 -38.34
N LEU A 147 1.26 13.76 -38.52
CA LEU A 147 0.14 14.16 -39.36
C LEU A 147 0.22 13.46 -40.72
N THR A 148 -0.96 13.26 -41.34
CA THR A 148 -1.20 13.10 -42.78
C THR A 148 -0.70 11.81 -43.48
N ARG A 149 -1.66 10.96 -43.86
CA ARG A 149 -2.05 10.74 -45.27
C ARG A 149 -3.48 10.21 -45.35
#